data_AF-A0A0P7YIK9-F1
#
_entry.id   AF-A0A0P7YIK9-F1
#
_cell.length_a   1.000
_cell.length_b   1.000
_cell.length_c   1.000
_cell.angle_alpha   90.00
_cell.angle_beta   90.00
_cell.angle_gamma   90.00
#
_symmetry.space_group_name_H-M   'P 1'
#
loop_
_entity.id
_entity.type
_entity.pdbx_description
1 polymer ?
#
loop_
_entity_poly.entity_id
_entity_poly.type
_entity_poly.pdbx_seq_one_letter_code
_entity_poly.pdbx_strand_id
1 'polypeptide(L)'
;MAQYHCEMCGAEFDTLSGYRRHMQTSHPERAPSAADLEQALSGIAYPAPRGTLVRHARDNGEDEIADILKELPDREYLDAADVARAFGGIRAHEKKPTDQPSQRGGEAAMQAKSLSAARFASLFSGMEFPASVEDLKTQARGNASNREMDLVSRLPDRRYGDMADVEKAFGEVKDADRS
;
A
#
# COMPACT_ATOMS: atom_id res chain seq x y z
N MET A 1 42.12 -7.12 18.02
CA MET A 1 42.00 -6.09 19.07
C MET A 1 40.87 -5.22 18.58
N ALA A 2 39.73 -5.24 19.26
CA ALA A 2 38.61 -4.41 18.86
C ALA A 2 39.03 -2.94 18.98
N GLN A 3 38.91 -2.20 17.88
CA GLN A 3 39.32 -0.80 17.80
C GLN A 3 38.13 0.15 17.92
N TYR A 4 36.91 -0.37 17.74
CA TYR A 4 35.67 0.41 17.76
C TYR A 4 34.66 -0.31 18.65
N HIS A 5 34.04 0.40 19.57
CA HIS A 5 33.00 -0.13 20.44
C HIS A 5 31.76 0.75 20.35
N CYS A 6 30.59 0.13 20.44
CA CYS A 6 29.32 0.81 20.49
C CYS A 6 28.99 1.18 21.94
N GLU A 7 28.86 2.47 22.22
CA GLU A 7 28.50 2.97 23.56
C GLU A 7 27.02 2.71 23.91
N MET A 8 26.16 2.45 22.92
CA MET A 8 24.73 2.21 23.11
C MET A 8 24.40 0.75 23.48
N CYS A 9 25.19 -0.22 23.02
CA CYS A 9 24.93 -1.65 23.27
C CYS A 9 26.16 -2.49 23.64
N GLY A 10 27.35 -1.89 23.70
CA GLY A 10 28.59 -2.57 24.06
C GLY A 10 29.17 -3.47 22.98
N ALA A 11 28.62 -3.47 21.75
CA ALA A 11 29.15 -4.29 20.66
C ALA A 11 30.55 -3.83 20.21
N GLU A 12 31.45 -4.78 20.01
CA GLU A 12 32.85 -4.53 19.64
C GLU A 12 33.10 -4.87 18.16
N PHE A 13 33.91 -4.03 17.49
CA PHE A 13 34.23 -4.16 16.06
C PHE A 13 35.72 -3.89 15.83
N ASP A 14 36.33 -4.71 14.97
CA ASP A 14 37.74 -4.52 14.59
C ASP A 14 37.93 -3.51 13.44
N THR A 15 36.84 -3.05 12.79
CA THR A 15 36.87 -2.13 11.63
C THR A 15 35.84 -1.01 11.72
N LEU A 16 36.19 0.19 11.20
CA LEU A 16 35.30 1.37 11.16
C LEU A 16 34.06 1.12 10.29
N SER A 17 34.19 0.37 9.19
CA SER A 17 33.07 0.04 8.30
C SER A 17 32.05 -0.87 8.99
N GLY A 18 32.50 -1.82 9.83
CA GLY A 18 31.63 -2.67 10.63
C GLY A 18 30.87 -1.88 11.69
N TYR A 19 31.58 -1.02 12.42
CA TYR A 19 30.98 -0.10 13.39
C TYR A 19 29.95 0.84 12.77
N ARG A 20 30.27 1.48 11.63
CA ARG A 20 29.35 2.39 10.92
C ARG A 20 28.10 1.67 10.42
N ARG A 21 28.25 0.46 9.87
CA ARG A 21 27.11 -0.37 9.45
C ARG A 21 26.23 -0.72 10.65
N HIS A 22 26.84 -1.12 11.76
CA HIS A 22 26.13 -1.41 13.00
C HIS A 22 25.35 -0.19 13.52
N MET A 23 25.97 1.00 13.54
CA MET A 23 25.26 2.25 13.88
C MET A 23 24.04 2.45 12.97
N GLN A 24 24.21 2.32 11.65
CA GLN A 24 23.12 2.56 10.69
C GLN A 24 21.99 1.52 10.77
N THR A 25 22.28 0.25 11.09
CA THR A 25 21.26 -0.82 11.09
C THR A 25 20.65 -1.08 12.47
N SER A 26 21.42 -0.90 13.54
CA SER A 26 21.02 -1.25 14.90
C SER A 26 20.65 -0.02 15.73
N HIS A 27 21.18 1.15 15.38
CA HIS A 27 20.90 2.43 16.02
C HIS A 27 20.63 3.51 14.97
N PRO A 28 19.66 3.32 14.05
CA PRO A 28 19.34 4.35 13.07
C PRO A 28 18.97 5.64 13.80
N GLU A 29 19.42 6.78 13.27
CA GLU A 29 19.00 8.10 13.78
C GLU A 29 17.47 8.13 13.80
N ARG A 30 16.91 8.46 14.97
CA ARG A 30 15.47 8.39 15.18
C ARG A 30 14.81 9.33 14.20
N ALA A 31 14.13 8.78 13.20
CA ALA A 31 13.44 9.60 12.23
C ALA A 31 12.38 10.46 12.96
N PRO A 32 12.31 11.76 12.71
CA PRO A 32 11.40 12.66 13.41
C PRO A 32 9.94 12.22 13.23
N SER A 33 9.22 12.16 14.34
CA SER A 33 7.83 11.72 14.41
C SER A 33 6.85 12.88 14.27
N ALA A 34 5.56 12.56 14.12
CA ALA A 34 4.52 13.59 14.12
C ALA A 34 4.47 14.39 15.45
N ALA A 35 4.81 13.75 16.57
CA ALA A 35 4.87 14.44 17.87
C ALA A 35 6.04 15.43 17.94
N ASP A 36 7.20 15.07 17.36
CA ASP A 36 8.37 15.97 17.30
C ASP A 36 8.05 17.19 16.41
N LEU A 37 7.30 16.99 15.31
CA LEU A 37 6.78 18.07 14.46
C LEU A 37 5.80 18.99 15.21
N GLU A 38 4.86 18.43 15.97
CA GLU A 38 3.91 19.21 16.77
C GLU A 38 4.62 20.06 17.82
N GLN A 39 5.65 19.49 18.47
CA GLN A 39 6.48 20.20 19.42
C GLN A 39 7.23 21.36 18.76
N ALA A 40 7.86 21.12 17.61
CA ALA A 40 8.62 22.12 16.87
C ALA A 40 7.75 23.28 16.34
N LEU A 41 6.46 23.03 16.07
CA LEU A 41 5.51 24.01 15.56
C LEU A 41 4.59 24.60 16.63
N SER A 42 4.82 24.24 17.90
CA SER A 42 4.03 24.75 19.01
C SER A 42 4.12 26.28 19.08
N GLY A 43 2.97 26.93 19.31
CA GLY A 43 2.86 28.39 19.43
C GLY A 43 2.81 29.17 18.11
N ILE A 44 2.82 28.51 16.95
CA ILE A 44 2.63 29.20 15.68
C ILE A 44 1.16 29.62 15.49
N ALA A 45 0.95 30.82 14.94
CA ALA A 45 -0.38 31.28 14.55
C ALA A 45 -0.70 30.81 13.12
N TYR A 46 -1.87 30.19 12.95
CA TYR A 46 -2.38 29.76 11.66
C TYR A 46 -3.47 30.72 11.13
N PRO A 47 -3.63 30.84 9.80
CA PRO A 47 -2.91 30.12 8.74
C PRO A 47 -1.47 30.61 8.53
N ALA A 48 -0.56 29.69 8.17
CA ALA A 48 0.86 29.97 8.01
C ALA A 48 1.44 29.34 6.73
N PRO A 49 2.23 30.08 5.94
CA PRO A 49 2.92 29.52 4.78
C PRO A 49 4.11 28.65 5.20
N ARG A 50 4.51 27.72 4.33
CA ARG A 50 5.69 26.84 4.51
C ARG A 50 6.93 27.57 5.03
N GLY A 51 7.25 28.74 4.46
CA GLY A 51 8.42 29.52 4.87
C GLY A 51 8.39 29.95 6.34
N THR A 52 7.21 30.24 6.90
CA THR A 52 7.06 30.57 8.32
C THR A 52 7.28 29.35 9.19
N LEU A 53 6.76 28.17 8.79
CA LEU A 53 6.99 26.91 9.50
C LEU A 53 8.49 26.57 9.56
N VAL A 54 9.20 26.68 8.42
CA VAL A 54 10.65 26.41 8.33
C VAL A 54 11.45 27.37 9.22
N ARG A 55 11.11 28.67 9.21
CA ARG A 55 11.80 29.66 10.03
C ARG A 55 11.57 29.40 11.52
N HIS A 56 10.32 29.14 11.91
CA HIS A 56 9.95 28.86 13.30
C HIS A 56 10.67 27.62 13.84
N ALA A 57 10.73 26.53 13.06
CA ALA A 57 11.46 25.33 13.45
C ALA A 57 12.97 25.61 13.65
N ARG A 58 13.60 26.39 12.75
CA ARG A 58 15.00 26.83 12.91
C ARG A 58 15.22 27.67 14.15
N ASP A 59 14.32 28.62 14.41
CA ASP A 59 14.42 29.50 15.58
C ASP A 59 14.31 28.71 16.90
N ASN A 60 13.65 27.55 16.89
CA ASN A 60 13.57 26.61 18.02
C ASN A 60 14.73 25.61 18.08
N GLY A 61 15.69 25.65 17.15
CA GLY A 61 16.81 24.70 17.09
C GLY A 61 16.45 23.33 16.52
N GLU A 62 15.27 23.19 15.89
CA GLU A 62 14.78 21.96 15.28
C GLU A 62 15.18 21.93 13.80
N ASP A 63 16.49 21.93 13.52
CA ASP A 63 17.05 22.00 12.16
C ASP A 63 16.61 20.80 11.29
N GLU A 64 16.56 19.60 11.86
CA GLU A 64 16.10 18.40 11.16
C GLU A 64 14.63 18.52 10.71
N ILE A 65 13.77 19.06 11.59
CA ILE A 65 12.36 19.33 11.27
C ILE A 65 12.27 20.42 10.20
N ALA A 66 13.07 21.48 10.32
CA ALA A 66 13.09 22.57 9.36
C ALA A 66 13.49 22.11 7.95
N ASP A 67 14.42 21.15 7.85
CA ASP A 67 14.82 20.58 6.57
C ASP A 67 13.70 19.76 5.92
N ILE A 68 12.97 18.94 6.70
CA ILE A 68 11.81 18.20 6.18
C ILE A 68 10.66 19.15 5.81
N LEU A 69 10.43 20.21 6.59
CA LEU A 69 9.41 21.21 6.28
C LEU A 69 9.68 21.95 4.95
N LYS A 70 10.93 22.00 4.46
CA LYS A 70 11.23 22.55 3.13
C LYS A 70 10.73 21.66 1.99
N GLU A 71 10.65 20.35 2.20
CA GLU A 71 10.15 19.39 1.21
C GLU A 71 8.63 19.43 1.06
N LEU A 72 7.94 20.07 2.02
CA LEU A 72 6.51 20.25 1.95
C LEU A 72 6.09 21.09 0.73
N PRO A 73 4.88 20.85 0.18
CA PRO A 73 4.30 21.69 -0.85
C PRO A 73 4.30 23.17 -0.46
N ASP A 74 4.67 24.04 -1.40
CA ASP A 74 4.61 25.49 -1.17
C ASP A 74 3.15 25.95 -1.20
N ARG A 75 2.51 25.94 -0.04
CA ARG A 75 1.13 26.39 0.18
C ARG A 75 0.96 26.96 1.58
N GLU A 76 -0.21 27.55 1.81
CA GLU A 76 -0.65 27.98 3.13
C GLU A 76 -1.26 26.80 3.89
N TYR A 77 -0.82 26.62 5.14
CA TYR A 77 -1.30 25.58 6.04
C TYR A 77 -2.30 26.18 7.02
N LEU A 78 -3.45 25.54 7.17
CA LEU A 78 -4.57 26.07 7.95
C LEU A 78 -4.48 25.76 9.44
N ASP A 79 -3.80 24.67 9.80
CA ASP A 79 -3.63 24.22 11.18
C ASP A 79 -2.47 23.20 11.26
N ALA A 80 -2.10 22.82 12.50
CA ALA A 80 -1.05 21.83 12.75
C ALA A 80 -1.38 20.45 12.16
N ALA A 81 -2.66 20.08 12.08
CA ALA A 81 -3.07 18.80 11.50
C ALA A 81 -2.90 18.79 9.97
N ASP A 82 -3.06 19.91 9.27
CA ASP A 82 -2.77 20.06 7.84
C ASP A 82 -1.27 19.94 7.56
N VAL A 83 -0.43 20.49 8.43
CA VAL A 83 1.03 20.30 8.35
C VAL A 83 1.38 18.84 8.61
N ALA A 84 0.84 18.21 9.65
CA ALA A 84 1.09 16.80 9.97
C ALA A 84 0.65 15.85 8.85
N ARG A 85 -0.49 16.11 8.20
CA ARG A 85 -0.94 15.35 7.02
C ARG A 85 0.04 15.48 5.86
N ALA A 86 0.50 16.69 5.58
CA ALA A 86 1.47 16.90 4.51
C ALA A 86 2.84 16.29 4.85
N PHE A 87 3.26 16.34 6.11
CA PHE A 87 4.47 15.68 6.62
C PHE A 87 4.40 14.15 6.51
N GLY A 88 3.27 13.54 6.88
CA GLY A 88 3.01 12.12 6.66
C GLY A 88 3.01 11.75 5.17
N GLY A 89 2.53 12.66 4.32
CA GLY A 89 2.57 12.55 2.86
C GLY A 89 3.98 12.58 2.26
N ILE A 90 4.94 13.26 2.91
CA ILE A 90 6.35 13.22 2.51
C ILE A 90 6.90 11.79 2.66
N ARG A 91 6.51 11.01 3.66
CA ARG A 91 6.92 9.59 3.71
C ARG A 91 6.22 8.71 2.66
N ALA A 92 5.22 9.24 1.95
CA ALA A 92 4.48 8.54 0.89
C ALA A 92 4.89 8.96 -0.53
N HIS A 93 5.76 9.98 -0.69
CA HIS A 93 6.24 10.45 -1.99
C HIS A 93 7.61 9.87 -2.40
N GLU A 94 8.29 9.10 -1.54
CA GLU A 94 8.95 7.91 -2.06
C GLU A 94 7.83 7.07 -2.66
N LYS A 95 7.78 6.96 -3.99
CA LYS A 95 6.89 6.05 -4.74
C LYS A 95 6.55 4.86 -3.85
N LYS A 96 5.33 4.83 -3.31
CA LYS A 96 4.82 3.73 -2.48
C LYS A 96 5.38 2.44 -3.07
N PRO A 97 6.30 1.72 -2.39
CA PRO A 97 6.90 0.54 -2.98
C PRO A 97 5.74 -0.35 -3.42
N THR A 98 5.71 -0.72 -4.70
CA THR A 98 4.71 -1.59 -5.35
C THR A 98 4.74 -3.02 -4.78
N ASP A 99 5.16 -3.17 -3.54
CA ASP A 99 5.61 -4.39 -2.91
C ASP A 99 5.03 -4.52 -1.50
N GLN A 100 3.82 -3.97 -1.33
CA GLN A 100 2.99 -4.25 -0.17
C GLN A 100 2.58 -5.73 -0.25
N PRO A 101 2.90 -6.60 0.72
CA PRO A 101 2.70 -8.05 0.61
C PRO A 101 1.26 -8.46 0.32
N SER A 102 0.30 -7.63 0.73
CA SER A 102 -1.13 -7.80 0.44
C SER A 102 -1.46 -7.80 -1.05
N GLN A 103 -0.61 -7.21 -1.91
CA GLN A 103 -0.81 -7.13 -3.36
C GLN A 103 -0.07 -8.24 -4.13
N ARG A 104 1.03 -8.79 -3.61
CA ARG A 104 1.75 -9.93 -4.24
C ARG A 104 0.91 -11.19 -4.33
N GLY A 105 0.07 -11.47 -3.34
CA GLY A 105 -0.92 -12.56 -3.44
C GLY A 105 -1.90 -12.35 -4.59
N GLY A 106 -2.27 -11.10 -4.85
CA GLY A 106 -3.17 -10.71 -5.95
C GLY A 106 -2.49 -10.74 -7.32
N GLU A 107 -1.28 -10.18 -7.46
CA GLU A 107 -0.58 -10.06 -8.74
C GLU A 107 0.07 -11.36 -9.22
N ALA A 108 0.57 -12.21 -8.31
CA ALA A 108 1.03 -13.56 -8.68
C ALA A 108 -0.15 -14.43 -9.19
N ALA A 109 -1.37 -14.18 -8.71
CA ALA A 109 -2.59 -14.78 -9.25
C ALA A 109 -3.03 -14.14 -10.58
N MET A 110 -2.74 -12.85 -10.83
CA MET A 110 -3.08 -12.17 -12.09
C MET A 110 -2.11 -12.48 -13.26
N GLN A 111 -0.84 -12.79 -12.96
CA GLN A 111 0.16 -13.10 -13.99
C GLN A 111 0.15 -14.57 -14.43
N ALA A 112 -0.49 -15.45 -13.65
CA ALA A 112 -0.88 -16.74 -14.20
C ALA A 112 -1.96 -16.48 -15.25
N LYS A 113 -1.75 -16.98 -16.47
CA LYS A 113 -2.74 -17.08 -17.57
C LYS A 113 -4.02 -17.85 -17.21
N SER A 114 -4.32 -18.00 -15.92
CA SER A 114 -5.50 -18.62 -15.36
C SER A 114 -6.58 -17.58 -15.16
N LEU A 115 -7.70 -17.80 -15.84
CA LEU A 115 -8.97 -17.15 -15.57
C LEU A 115 -9.27 -17.34 -14.06
N SER A 116 -9.32 -16.23 -13.32
CA SER A 116 -9.43 -16.22 -11.86
C SER A 116 -10.88 -16.09 -11.40
N ALA A 117 -11.20 -16.59 -10.20
CA ALA A 117 -12.54 -16.48 -9.63
C ALA A 117 -13.00 -15.02 -9.51
N ALA A 118 -12.10 -14.11 -9.11
CA ALA A 118 -12.39 -12.68 -9.02
C ALA A 118 -12.77 -12.05 -10.37
N ARG A 119 -12.18 -12.52 -11.48
CA ARG A 119 -12.56 -12.05 -12.81
C ARG A 119 -13.97 -12.51 -13.18
N PHE A 120 -14.38 -13.72 -12.78
CA PHE A 120 -15.75 -14.21 -12.95
C PHE A 120 -16.75 -13.48 -12.05
N ALA A 121 -16.39 -13.18 -10.79
CA ALA A 121 -17.20 -12.33 -9.91
C ALA A 121 -17.46 -10.95 -10.50
N SER A 122 -16.47 -10.39 -11.20
CA SER A 122 -16.63 -9.10 -11.87
C SER A 122 -17.61 -9.14 -13.05
N LEU A 123 -17.72 -10.27 -13.77
CA LEU A 123 -18.66 -10.42 -14.88
C LEU A 123 -20.12 -10.44 -14.42
N PHE A 124 -20.37 -10.97 -13.23
CA PHE A 124 -21.71 -11.14 -12.65
C PHE A 124 -22.03 -10.16 -11.53
N SER A 125 -21.21 -9.12 -11.37
CA SER A 125 -21.45 -8.07 -10.39
C SER A 125 -22.80 -7.39 -10.63
N GLY A 126 -23.68 -7.42 -9.63
CA GLY A 126 -25.03 -6.85 -9.71
C GLY A 126 -26.08 -7.77 -10.32
N MET A 127 -25.77 -9.04 -10.58
CA MET A 127 -26.76 -10.05 -10.94
C MET A 127 -27.66 -10.38 -9.76
N GLU A 128 -28.96 -10.52 -10.02
CA GLU A 128 -29.92 -11.01 -9.03
C GLU A 128 -29.99 -12.54 -9.07
N PHE A 129 -29.94 -13.17 -7.89
CA PHE A 129 -30.03 -14.61 -7.73
C PHE A 129 -31.40 -15.00 -7.14
N PRO A 130 -31.96 -16.17 -7.49
CA PRO A 130 -31.33 -17.28 -8.19
C PRO A 130 -31.28 -17.15 -9.72
N ALA A 131 -30.11 -17.40 -10.31
CA ALA A 131 -29.85 -17.26 -11.75
C ALA A 131 -29.62 -18.63 -12.43
N SER A 132 -29.93 -18.73 -13.71
CA SER A 132 -29.65 -19.89 -14.56
C SER A 132 -28.35 -19.69 -15.37
N VAL A 133 -27.84 -20.77 -15.97
CA VAL A 133 -26.68 -20.68 -16.88
C VAL A 133 -26.93 -19.76 -18.07
N GLU A 134 -28.18 -19.68 -18.55
CA GLU A 134 -28.57 -18.78 -19.64
C GLU A 134 -28.56 -17.30 -19.21
N ASP A 135 -28.91 -17.01 -17.95
CA ASP A 135 -28.79 -15.66 -17.37
C ASP A 135 -27.31 -15.26 -17.23
N LEU A 136 -26.46 -16.20 -16.80
CA LEU A 136 -25.00 -16.01 -16.76
C LEU A 136 -24.43 -15.74 -18.16
N LYS A 137 -24.81 -16.51 -19.18
CA LYS A 137 -24.39 -16.26 -20.56
C LYS A 137 -24.82 -14.88 -21.05
N THR A 138 -26.06 -14.49 -20.74
CA THR A 138 -26.61 -13.19 -21.15
C THR A 138 -25.84 -12.03 -20.51
N GLN A 139 -25.58 -12.11 -19.20
CA GLN A 139 -24.82 -11.11 -18.46
C GLN A 139 -23.35 -11.03 -18.94
N ALA A 140 -22.72 -12.19 -19.17
CA ALA A 140 -21.32 -12.26 -19.61
C ALA A 140 -21.12 -11.74 -21.05
N ARG A 141 -22.10 -11.89 -21.94
CA ARG A 141 -21.96 -11.60 -23.38
C ARG A 141 -21.45 -10.19 -23.71
N GLY A 142 -21.73 -9.19 -22.86
CA GLY A 142 -21.28 -7.81 -23.05
C GLY A 142 -19.89 -7.47 -22.52
N ASN A 143 -19.31 -8.29 -21.65
CA ASN A 143 -18.07 -7.96 -20.90
C ASN A 143 -17.05 -9.12 -20.82
N ALA A 144 -17.42 -10.29 -21.33
CA ALA A 144 -16.58 -11.47 -21.36
C ALA A 144 -15.80 -11.58 -22.68
N SER A 145 -14.57 -12.04 -22.57
CA SER A 145 -13.71 -12.48 -23.66
C SER A 145 -14.21 -13.83 -24.19
N ASN A 146 -13.82 -14.21 -25.42
CA ASN A 146 -14.19 -15.51 -26.01
C ASN A 146 -13.85 -16.70 -25.10
N ARG A 147 -12.71 -16.64 -24.40
CA ARG A 147 -12.26 -17.68 -23.47
C ARG A 147 -13.07 -17.69 -22.16
N GLU A 148 -13.56 -16.53 -21.73
CA GLU A 148 -14.44 -16.42 -20.55
C GLU A 148 -15.83 -16.98 -20.90
N MET A 149 -16.35 -16.64 -22.08
CA MET A 149 -17.64 -17.12 -22.57
C MET A 149 -17.68 -18.64 -22.80
N ASP A 150 -16.57 -19.24 -23.26
CA ASP A 150 -16.42 -20.70 -23.36
C ASP A 150 -16.60 -21.39 -22.00
N LEU A 151 -15.96 -20.86 -20.96
CA LEU A 151 -16.07 -21.42 -19.60
C LEU A 151 -17.46 -21.22 -19.00
N VAL A 152 -18.10 -20.06 -19.21
CA VAL A 152 -19.50 -19.84 -18.80
C VAL A 152 -20.43 -20.84 -19.49
N SER A 153 -20.14 -21.19 -20.75
CA SER A 153 -20.96 -22.14 -21.52
C SER A 153 -20.78 -23.60 -21.07
N ARG A 154 -19.68 -23.91 -20.39
CA ARG A 154 -19.37 -25.24 -19.83
C ARG A 154 -19.90 -25.42 -18.41
N LEU A 155 -20.46 -24.38 -17.79
CA LEU A 155 -21.06 -24.48 -16.46
C LEU A 155 -22.25 -25.45 -16.47
N PRO A 156 -22.47 -26.23 -15.39
CA PRO A 156 -23.57 -27.16 -15.30
C PRO A 156 -24.93 -26.43 -15.37
N ASP A 157 -25.89 -27.05 -16.04
CA ASP A 157 -27.25 -26.54 -16.14
C ASP A 157 -27.99 -26.75 -14.81
N ARG A 158 -27.86 -25.77 -13.90
CA ARG A 158 -28.52 -25.74 -12.59
C ARG A 158 -28.86 -24.31 -12.19
N ARG A 159 -29.74 -24.15 -11.19
CA ARG A 159 -29.99 -22.85 -10.55
C ARG A 159 -28.89 -22.55 -9.55
N TYR A 160 -28.31 -21.36 -9.67
CA TYR A 160 -27.29 -20.82 -8.78
C TYR A 160 -27.99 -19.92 -7.77
N GLY A 161 -27.81 -20.18 -6.47
CA GLY A 161 -28.47 -19.43 -5.41
C GLY A 161 -27.77 -18.11 -5.07
N ASP A 162 -26.46 -18.02 -5.33
CA ASP A 162 -25.64 -16.86 -5.06
C ASP A 162 -24.31 -16.93 -5.84
N MET A 163 -23.46 -15.91 -5.67
CA MET A 163 -22.16 -15.80 -6.36
C MET A 163 -21.19 -16.94 -6.00
N ALA A 164 -21.22 -17.46 -4.76
CA ALA A 164 -20.34 -18.55 -4.35
C ALA A 164 -20.69 -19.87 -5.05
N ASP A 165 -21.97 -20.12 -5.33
CA ASP A 165 -22.40 -21.27 -6.13
C ASP A 165 -21.84 -21.22 -7.56
N VAL A 166 -21.74 -20.02 -8.14
CA VAL A 166 -21.18 -19.79 -9.48
C VAL A 166 -19.65 -19.98 -9.47
N GLU A 167 -18.95 -19.44 -8.48
CA GLU A 167 -17.50 -19.60 -8.33
C GLU A 167 -17.11 -21.06 -8.10
N LYS A 168 -17.90 -21.80 -7.31
CA LYS A 168 -17.71 -23.23 -7.09
C LYS A 168 -17.84 -24.02 -8.40
N ALA A 169 -18.89 -23.75 -9.17
CA ALA A 169 -19.10 -24.41 -10.46
C ALA A 169 -17.99 -24.10 -11.47
N PHE A 170 -17.45 -22.87 -11.42
CA PHE A 170 -16.29 -22.50 -12.21
C PHE A 170 -15.03 -23.29 -11.83
N GLY A 171 -14.79 -23.49 -10.53
CA GLY A 171 -13.72 -24.36 -10.02
C GLY A 171 -13.83 -25.78 -10.56
N GLU A 172 -15.03 -26.36 -10.51
CA GLU A 172 -15.33 -27.71 -11.01
C GLU A 172 -15.00 -27.85 -12.51
N VAL A 173 -15.33 -26.86 -13.34
CA VAL A 173 -15.02 -26.87 -14.79
C VAL A 173 -13.53 -26.68 -15.07
N LYS A 174 -12.85 -25.84 -14.29
CA LYS A 174 -11.40 -25.58 -14.44
C LYS A 174 -10.56 -26.80 -14.05
N ASP A 175 -10.94 -27.51 -13.00
CA ASP A 175 -10.23 -28.70 -12.54
C ASP A 175 -10.44 -29.88 -13.50
N ALA A 176 -11.60 -29.96 -14.16
CA ALA A 176 -11.86 -30.94 -15.23
C ALA A 176 -10.99 -30.73 -16.49
N ASP A 177 -10.56 -29.50 -16.79
CA ASP A 177 -9.67 -29.18 -17.93
C ASP A 177 -8.20 -29.53 -17.65
N ARG A 178 -7.85 -29.77 -16.37
CA ARG A 178 -6.48 -30.04 -15.90
C ARG A 178 -6.19 -31.53 -15.70
N SER A 179 -7.17 -32.40 -15.98
CA SER A 179 -7.08 -33.87 -15.83
C SER A 179 -6.84 -34.58 -17.16
#